data_AF-A0A2D8MEJ6-F1
#
_entry.id   AF-A0A2D8MEJ6-F1
#
_cell.length_a   1.000
_cell.length_b   1.000
_cell.length_c   1.000
_cell.angle_alpha   90.00
_cell.angle_beta   90.00
_cell.angle_gamma   90.00
#
_symmetry.space_group_name_H-M   'P 1'
#
loop_
_entity.id
_entity.type
_entity.pdbx_description
1 polymer ?
#
loop_
_entity_poly.entity_id
_entity_poly.type
_entity_poly.pdbx_seq_one_letter_code
_entity_poly.pdbx_strand_id
1 'polypeptide(L)'
;MIAQRLTMRAAIERDQAAGEDAWGGKPAPDFVPLHAALPCFAWSNASRELVDGAKTAMIEDARVIFAKGADVAEGDVITAISDRKGKVLIPGRLKVEGPPQFKHTHIEVALQRIG
;
A
#
# COMPACT_ATOMS: atom_id res chain seq x y z
N MET A 1 11.73 -8.42 -18.61
CA MET A 1 10.40 -7.78 -18.80
C MET A 1 9.67 -7.79 -17.47
N ILE A 2 9.39 -6.64 -16.84
CA ILE A 2 8.80 -6.57 -15.47
C ILE A 2 7.34 -7.06 -15.44
N ALA A 3 6.64 -7.02 -16.58
CA ALA A 3 5.28 -7.56 -16.71
C ALA A 3 5.20 -9.07 -16.35
N GLN A 4 6.28 -9.83 -16.56
CA GLN A 4 6.36 -11.23 -16.12
C GLN A 4 6.63 -11.39 -14.61
N ARG A 5 6.95 -10.31 -13.90
CA ARG A 5 7.19 -10.31 -12.44
C ARG A 5 6.00 -9.84 -11.60
N LEU A 6 4.92 -9.30 -12.19
CA LEU A 6 3.69 -8.91 -11.47
C LEU A 6 2.81 -10.12 -11.12
N THR A 7 3.34 -11.00 -10.28
CA THR A 7 2.75 -12.30 -9.94
C THR A 7 1.65 -12.23 -8.87
N MET A 8 1.51 -11.10 -8.19
CA MET A 8 0.60 -10.89 -7.06
C MET A 8 -0.57 -9.96 -7.43
N ARG A 9 -1.57 -9.87 -6.56
CA ARG A 9 -2.77 -9.05 -6.70
C ARG A 9 -3.02 -8.26 -5.42
N ALA A 10 -3.05 -6.94 -5.54
CA ALA A 10 -3.33 -6.02 -4.44
C ALA A 10 -4.79 -5.55 -4.49
N ALA A 11 -5.48 -5.63 -3.36
CA ALA A 11 -6.76 -4.97 -3.15
C ALA A 11 -6.49 -3.58 -2.56
N ILE A 12 -6.94 -2.52 -3.24
CA ILE A 12 -6.64 -1.12 -2.92
C ILE A 12 -7.94 -0.36 -2.68
N GLU A 13 -7.94 0.42 -1.60
CA GLU A 13 -8.97 1.37 -1.20
C GLU A 13 -8.39 2.79 -1.22
N ARG A 14 -9.22 3.76 -1.60
CA ARG A 14 -8.88 5.19 -1.57
C ARG A 14 -9.85 5.93 -0.66
N ASP A 15 -9.32 6.80 0.19
CA ASP A 15 -10.13 7.69 1.02
C ASP A 15 -10.80 8.74 0.11
N GLN A 16 -12.14 8.76 0.10
CA GLN A 16 -12.95 9.72 -0.64
C GLN A 16 -13.64 10.74 0.26
N ALA A 17 -13.37 10.73 1.57
CA ALA A 17 -13.94 11.71 2.48
C ALA A 17 -13.50 13.12 2.06
N ALA A 18 -14.48 13.94 1.65
CA ALA A 18 -14.27 15.30 1.19
C ALA A 18 -15.12 16.28 2.03
N GLY A 19 -14.62 17.51 2.17
CA GLY A 19 -15.28 18.56 2.94
C GLY A 19 -14.83 18.63 4.39
N GLU A 20 -15.65 19.27 5.21
CA GLU A 20 -15.46 19.42 6.65
C GLU A 20 -16.64 18.76 7.37
N ASP A 21 -16.42 18.22 8.56
CA ASP A 21 -17.49 17.77 9.43
C ASP A 21 -18.32 18.96 9.94
N ALA A 22 -19.42 18.68 10.65
CA ALA A 22 -20.31 19.73 11.15
C ALA A 22 -19.58 20.80 11.98
N TRP A 23 -18.45 20.45 12.61
CA TRP A 23 -17.66 21.31 13.48
C TRP A 23 -16.39 21.86 12.82
N GLY A 24 -16.30 21.80 11.48
CA GLY A 24 -15.14 22.30 10.73
C GLY A 24 -13.90 21.40 10.83
N GLY A 25 -14.07 20.18 11.34
CA GLY A 25 -13.02 19.17 11.45
C GLY A 25 -12.85 18.36 10.17
N LYS A 26 -11.77 17.57 10.11
CA LYS A 26 -11.58 16.63 9.00
C LYS A 26 -12.64 15.53 9.10
N PRO A 27 -13.42 15.25 8.03
CA PRO A 27 -14.41 14.19 8.05
C PRO A 27 -13.76 12.84 8.30
N ALA A 28 -14.54 11.92 8.87
CA ALA A 28 -14.10 10.54 9.05
C ALA A 28 -13.70 9.94 7.69
N PRO A 29 -12.57 9.20 7.60
CA PRO A 29 -12.14 8.59 6.34
C PRO A 29 -13.21 7.66 5.77
N ASP A 30 -13.45 7.77 4.46
CA ASP A 30 -14.38 6.91 3.71
C ASP A 30 -13.59 6.13 2.67
N PHE A 31 -13.15 4.93 3.06
CA PHE A 31 -12.32 4.08 2.22
C PHE A 31 -13.19 3.31 1.22
N VAL A 32 -13.16 3.74 -0.04
CA VAL A 32 -13.88 3.10 -1.14
C VAL A 32 -12.93 2.18 -1.91
N PRO A 33 -13.34 0.95 -2.28
CA PRO A 33 -12.53 0.07 -3.12
C PRO A 33 -12.24 0.70 -4.49
N LEU A 34 -10.97 0.93 -4.79
CA LEU A 34 -10.50 1.43 -6.09
C LEU A 34 -10.17 0.24 -7.02
N HIS A 35 -9.47 -0.76 -6.49
CA HIS A 35 -9.07 -1.94 -7.24
C HIS A 35 -9.22 -3.19 -6.37
N ALA A 36 -9.99 -4.17 -6.84
CA ALA A 36 -10.14 -5.43 -6.12
C ALA A 36 -8.92 -6.37 -6.27
N ALA A 37 -8.20 -6.30 -7.39
CA ALA A 37 -7.09 -7.21 -7.69
C ALA A 37 -6.10 -6.60 -8.70
N LEU A 38 -5.43 -5.51 -8.32
CA LEU A 38 -4.44 -4.86 -9.18
C LEU A 38 -3.16 -5.71 -9.29
N PRO A 39 -2.65 -6.03 -10.50
CA PRO A 39 -1.41 -6.76 -10.67
C PRO A 39 -0.22 -6.02 -10.05
N CYS A 40 0.47 -6.69 -9.15
CA CYS A 40 1.59 -6.13 -8.40
C CYS A 40 2.67 -7.18 -8.12
N PHE A 41 3.77 -6.72 -7.55
CA PHE A 41 4.75 -7.56 -6.90
C PHE A 41 5.24 -6.86 -5.64
N ALA A 42 4.98 -7.46 -4.48
CA ALA A 42 5.36 -6.90 -3.18
C ALA A 42 6.44 -7.73 -2.53
N TRP A 43 7.32 -7.07 -1.79
CA TRP A 43 8.39 -7.69 -1.03
C TRP A 43 8.71 -6.88 0.22
N SER A 44 9.30 -7.54 1.22
CA SER A 44 9.77 -6.94 2.47
C SER A 44 11.27 -7.20 2.57
N ASN A 45 12.07 -6.15 2.69
CA ASN A 45 13.54 -6.25 2.61
C ASN A 45 14.22 -6.59 3.95
N ALA A 46 13.64 -6.19 5.08
CA ALA A 46 14.08 -6.55 6.43
C ALA A 46 13.08 -6.03 7.47
N SER A 47 12.94 -6.75 8.60
CA SER A 47 12.42 -6.18 9.83
C SER A 47 13.58 -5.71 10.70
N ARG A 48 13.61 -4.43 11.03
CA ARG A 48 14.63 -3.87 11.93
C ARG A 48 13.93 -3.37 13.19
N GLU A 49 14.48 -3.72 14.34
CA GLU A 49 14.00 -3.22 15.62
C GLU A 49 14.63 -1.85 15.86
N LEU A 50 13.84 -0.78 15.81
CA LEU A 50 14.26 0.54 16.24
C LEU A 50 13.91 0.67 17.73
N VAL A 51 14.95 0.76 18.56
CA VAL A 51 14.79 1.05 19.99
C VAL A 51 14.93 2.55 20.18
N ASP A 52 13.81 3.23 20.44
CA ASP A 52 13.78 4.65 20.84
C ASP A 52 13.41 4.73 22.33
N GLY A 53 14.43 4.77 23.19
CA GLY A 53 14.27 4.77 24.65
C GLY A 53 13.59 3.49 25.16
N ALA A 54 12.36 3.62 25.69
CA ALA A 54 11.56 2.51 26.22
C ALA A 54 10.55 1.94 25.20
N LYS A 55 10.58 2.38 23.94
CA LYS A 55 9.69 1.93 22.88
C LYS A 55 10.47 1.11 21.86
N THR A 56 10.03 -0.12 21.64
CA THR A 56 10.46 -0.97 20.53
C THR A 56 9.47 -0.82 19.37
N ALA A 57 9.96 -0.36 18.22
CA ALA A 57 9.19 -0.28 16.99
C ALA A 57 9.80 -1.22 15.95
N MET A 58 8.98 -2.13 15.41
CA MET A 58 9.37 -2.97 14.28
C MET A 58 9.12 -2.19 13.00
N ILE A 59 10.19 -1.73 12.35
CA ILE A 59 10.10 -1.09 11.04
C ILE A 59 10.23 -2.20 10.01
N GLU A 60 9.13 -2.45 9.29
CA GLU A 60 9.11 -3.34 8.13
C GLU A 60 9.24 -2.48 6.87
N ASP A 61 10.38 -2.58 6.19
CA ASP A 61 10.59 -1.92 4.88
C ASP A 61 9.88 -2.73 3.79
N ALA A 62 8.55 -2.60 3.75
CA ALA A 62 7.70 -3.19 2.73
C ALA A 62 7.63 -2.29 1.49
N ARG A 63 7.76 -2.90 0.31
CA ARG A 63 7.67 -2.21 -0.98
C ARG A 63 6.81 -2.99 -1.95
N VAL A 64 6.22 -2.28 -2.90
CA VAL A 64 5.45 -2.87 -3.98
C VAL A 64 5.73 -2.16 -5.30
N ILE A 65 5.69 -2.93 -6.38
CA ILE A 65 5.71 -2.39 -7.74
C ILE A 65 4.40 -2.68 -8.46
N PHE A 66 4.01 -1.72 -9.28
CA PHE A 66 2.87 -1.81 -10.19
C PHE A 66 3.31 -1.49 -11.62
N ALA A 67 2.49 -1.87 -12.60
CA ALA A 67 2.71 -1.48 -13.99
C ALA A 67 2.75 0.06 -14.11
N LYS A 68 3.56 0.57 -15.05
CA LYS A 68 3.55 2.00 -15.38
C LYS A 68 2.13 2.44 -15.74
N GLY A 69 1.62 3.47 -15.06
CA GLY A 69 0.27 4.01 -15.28
C GLY A 69 -0.84 3.35 -14.47
N ALA A 70 -0.52 2.43 -13.54
CA ALA A 70 -1.49 1.99 -12.55
C ALA A 70 -1.98 3.18 -11.72
N ASP A 71 -3.29 3.23 -11.44
CA ASP A 71 -3.89 4.25 -10.58
C ASP A 71 -3.62 3.89 -9.12
N VAL A 72 -2.52 4.41 -8.61
CA VAL A 72 -2.10 4.31 -7.21
C VAL A 72 -1.55 5.67 -6.81
N ALA A 73 -1.97 6.16 -5.65
CA ALA A 73 -1.60 7.46 -5.12
C ALA A 73 -1.11 7.35 -3.67
N GLU A 74 -0.47 8.42 -3.21
CA GLU A 74 -0.11 8.56 -1.80
C GLU A 74 -1.35 8.52 -0.91
N GLY A 75 -1.29 7.78 0.21
CA GLY A 75 -2.40 7.64 1.15
C GLY A 75 -3.41 6.56 0.81
N ASP A 76 -3.32 5.93 -0.38
CA ASP A 76 -4.11 4.74 -0.69
C ASP A 76 -3.79 3.61 0.30
N VAL A 77 -4.79 2.77 0.57
CA VAL A 77 -4.67 1.66 1.51
C VAL A 77 -4.84 0.34 0.78
N ILE A 78 -3.80 -0.48 0.85
CA ILE A 78 -3.83 -1.87 0.40
C ILE A 78 -4.37 -2.72 1.54
N THR A 79 -5.51 -3.38 1.34
CA THR A 79 -6.16 -4.19 2.38
C THR A 79 -5.63 -5.62 2.46
N ALA A 80 -5.22 -6.16 1.31
CA ALA A 80 -4.60 -7.47 1.21
C ALA A 80 -3.77 -7.59 -0.06
N ILE A 81 -2.71 -8.39 0.02
CA ILE A 81 -1.94 -8.82 -1.15
C ILE A 81 -2.03 -10.34 -1.25
N SER A 82 -2.51 -10.82 -2.39
CA SER A 82 -2.74 -12.23 -2.68
C SER A 82 -1.96 -12.70 -3.90
N ASP A 83 -1.80 -14.01 -4.06
CA ASP A 83 -1.36 -14.59 -5.31
C ASP A 83 -2.48 -14.55 -6.37
N ARG A 84 -2.16 -14.96 -7.61
CA ARG A 84 -3.16 -15.02 -8.69
C ARG A 84 -4.29 -16.03 -8.45
N LYS A 85 -4.13 -16.96 -7.51
CA LYS A 85 -5.12 -17.98 -7.12
C LYS A 85 -5.96 -17.54 -5.92
N GLY A 86 -5.73 -16.34 -5.37
CA GLY A 86 -6.47 -15.78 -4.24
C GLY A 86 -5.91 -16.14 -2.86
N LYS A 87 -4.77 -16.82 -2.76
CA LYS A 87 -4.11 -17.07 -1.46
C LYS A 87 -3.47 -15.79 -0.97
N VAL A 88 -3.87 -15.31 0.22
CA VAL A 88 -3.26 -14.14 0.85
C VAL A 88 -1.78 -14.43 1.17
N LEU A 89 -0.89 -13.57 0.66
CA LEU A 89 0.55 -13.64 0.88
C LEU A 89 0.99 -12.67 1.97
N ILE A 90 0.45 -11.45 1.95
CA ILE A 90 0.73 -10.43 2.96
C ILE A 90 -0.62 -10.01 3.56
N PRO A 91 -0.92 -10.46 4.80
CA PRO A 91 -2.13 -10.06 5.49
C PRO A 91 -1.94 -8.70 6.17
N GLY A 92 -3.05 -7.97 6.35
CA GLY A 92 -3.10 -6.68 7.06
C GLY A 92 -3.14 -5.48 6.13
N ARG A 93 -3.56 -4.34 6.69
CA ARG A 93 -3.67 -3.08 5.96
C ARG A 93 -2.29 -2.42 5.82
N LEU A 94 -1.95 -2.04 4.61
CA LEU A 94 -0.71 -1.35 4.27
C LEU A 94 -1.07 -0.03 3.63
N LYS A 95 -0.60 1.07 4.18
CA LYS A 95 -0.75 2.40 3.61
C LYS A 95 0.38 2.67 2.63
N VAL A 96 0.05 3.29 1.51
CA VAL A 96 1.04 3.87 0.60
C VAL A 96 1.67 5.10 1.26
N GLU A 97 2.98 5.03 1.47
CA GLU A 97 3.78 6.10 2.05
C GLU A 97 4.57 6.84 0.96
N GLY A 98 4.35 8.16 0.89
CA GLY A 98 4.97 9.02 -0.10
C GLY A 98 4.44 8.84 -1.54
N PRO A 99 4.91 9.69 -2.47
CA PRO A 99 4.46 9.66 -3.86
C PRO A 99 5.07 8.47 -4.63
N PRO A 100 4.29 7.82 -5.52
CA PRO A 100 4.78 6.74 -6.38
C PRO A 100 6.03 7.16 -7.18
N GLN A 101 7.08 6.36 -7.11
CA GLN A 101 8.35 6.63 -7.77
C GLN A 101 8.41 5.93 -9.13
N PHE A 102 8.60 6.70 -10.19
CA PHE A 102 8.73 6.15 -11.53
C PHE A 102 10.10 5.48 -11.75
N LYS A 103 10.10 4.22 -12.16
CA LYS A 103 11.30 3.42 -12.45
C LYS A 103 11.18 2.75 -13.81
N HIS A 104 11.43 3.52 -14.88
CA HIS A 104 11.43 3.10 -16.30
C HIS A 104 10.13 2.48 -16.82
N THR A 105 9.79 1.27 -16.37
CA THR A 105 8.66 0.46 -16.85
C THR A 105 7.63 0.16 -15.77
N HIS A 106 7.89 0.58 -14.53
CA HIS A 106 7.01 0.39 -13.39
C HIS A 106 7.00 1.62 -12.49
N ILE A 107 6.03 1.65 -11.60
CA ILE A 107 6.03 2.55 -10.43
C ILE A 107 6.36 1.71 -9.20
N GLU A 108 7.19 2.27 -8.33
CA GLU A 108 7.59 1.70 -7.05
C GLU A 108 6.98 2.54 -5.93
N VAL A 109 6.46 1.87 -4.92
CA VAL A 109 5.72 2.49 -3.83
C VAL A 109 6.20 1.90 -2.51
N ALA A 110 6.47 2.77 -1.54
CA ALA A 110 6.79 2.36 -0.17
C ALA A 110 5.49 2.08 0.61
N LEU A 111 5.51 1.05 1.44
CA LEU A 111 4.35 0.62 2.20
C LEU A 111 4.65 0.70 3.69
N GLN A 112 3.71 1.28 4.42
CA GLN A 112 3.71 1.31 5.87
C GLN A 112 2.57 0.44 6.39
N ARG A 113 2.85 -0.48 7.32
CA ARG A 113 1.80 -1.25 7.97
C ARG A 113 0.97 -0.35 8.90
N ILE A 114 -0.35 -0.41 8.75
CA ILE A 114 -1.30 0.32 9.59
C ILE A 114 -2.19 -0.70 10.31
N GLY A 115 -2.05 -0.78 11.63
CA GLY A 115 -2.73 -1.76 12.48
C GLY A 115 -2.04 -1.93 13.82
#